data_AF-A0A0F9N3U0-F1
#
_entry.id   AF-A0A0F9N3U0-F1
#
_cell.length_a   1.000
_cell.length_b   1.000
_cell.length_c   1.000
_cell.angle_alpha   90.00
_cell.angle_beta   90.00
_cell.angle_gamma   90.00
#
_symmetry.space_group_name_H-M   'P 1'
#
loop_
_entity.id
_entity.type
_entity.pdbx_description
1 polymer ?
#
loop_
_entity_poly.entity_id
_entity_poly.type
_entity_poly.pdbx_seq_one_letter_code
_entity_poly.pdbx_strand_id
1 'polypeptide(L)'
;AKDIRFTVKDNAIYAITLGWPGEEFKIKTLRKSYRKILRQSEAKKFYLMDESDIKSIKMLGVDKELEWKLTETGLKLKTPNKKPCEHAYVFKISRLN
;
A
#
# COMPACT_ATOMS: atom_id res chain seq x y z
N ALA A 1 -6.53 3.98 14.48
CA ALA A 1 -6.94 2.65 13.97
C ALA A 1 -5.73 1.72 13.92
N LYS A 2 -5.82 0.47 14.40
CA LYS A 2 -4.75 -0.54 14.28
C LYS A 2 -5.15 -1.73 13.39
N ASP A 3 -6.45 -1.98 13.24
CA ASP A 3 -6.99 -3.02 12.37
C ASP A 3 -7.16 -2.55 10.93
N ILE A 4 -6.77 -3.40 9.99
CA ILE A 4 -6.88 -3.18 8.55
C ILE A 4 -7.63 -4.36 7.95
N ARG A 5 -8.70 -4.10 7.21
CA ARG A 5 -9.37 -5.10 6.38
C ARG A 5 -8.92 -4.92 4.94
N PHE A 6 -8.63 -6.03 4.26
CA PHE A 6 -8.24 -6.02 2.86
C PHE A 6 -9.32 -6.65 1.99
N THR A 7 -9.52 -6.07 0.82
CA THR A 7 -10.22 -6.73 -0.28
C THR A 7 -9.50 -6.41 -1.60
N VAL A 8 -9.77 -7.18 -2.63
CA VAL A 8 -9.19 -6.99 -3.96
C VAL A 8 -10.31 -6.95 -5.00
N LYS A 9 -10.13 -6.10 -5.99
CA LYS A 9 -10.97 -6.07 -7.19
C LYS A 9 -10.12 -5.55 -8.34
N ASP A 10 -10.20 -6.22 -9.48
CA ASP A 10 -9.34 -5.94 -10.64
C ASP A 10 -7.87 -5.92 -10.21
N ASN A 11 -7.09 -4.94 -10.66
CA ASN A 11 -5.71 -4.74 -10.26
C ASN A 11 -5.54 -3.78 -9.08
N ALA A 12 -6.47 -3.81 -8.12
CA ALA A 12 -6.39 -2.95 -6.96
C ALA A 12 -6.52 -3.74 -5.64
N ILE A 13 -5.67 -3.39 -4.69
CA ILE A 13 -5.81 -3.76 -3.29
C ILE A 13 -6.50 -2.61 -2.57
N TYR A 14 -7.52 -2.92 -1.78
CA TYR A 14 -8.23 -1.95 -0.96
C TYR A 14 -7.90 -2.23 0.51
N ALA A 15 -7.27 -1.26 1.17
CA ALA A 15 -6.96 -1.32 2.60
C ALA A 15 -7.93 -0.40 3.36
N ILE A 16 -8.70 -0.97 4.28
CA ILE A 16 -9.82 -0.31 4.96
C ILE A 16 -9.49 -0.17 6.43
N THR A 17 -9.48 1.06 6.95
CA THR A 17 -9.38 1.34 8.39
C THR A 17 -10.74 1.77 8.94
N LEU A 18 -11.18 1.18 10.06
CA LEU A 18 -12.46 1.50 10.72
C LEU A 18 -12.38 2.73 11.64
N GLY A 19 -11.63 3.73 11.19
CA GLY A 19 -11.31 4.93 11.93
C GLY A 19 -10.12 5.65 11.30
N TRP A 20 -9.99 6.94 11.56
CA TRP A 20 -8.93 7.75 10.96
C TRP A 20 -7.57 7.25 11.45
N PRO A 21 -6.61 6.96 10.54
CA PRO A 21 -5.32 6.43 10.96
C PRO A 21 -4.35 7.50 11.46
N GLY A 22 -4.70 8.80 11.35
CA GLY A 22 -3.81 9.92 11.65
C GLY A 22 -3.17 10.48 10.39
N GLU A 23 -2.24 11.43 10.53
CA GLU A 23 -1.58 12.10 9.40
C GLU A 23 -0.79 11.13 8.52
N GLU A 24 -0.09 10.18 9.14
CA GLU A 24 0.61 9.10 8.45
C GLU A 24 -0.01 7.74 8.79
N PHE A 25 0.00 6.85 7.79
CA PHE A 25 -0.45 5.48 7.96
C PHE A 25 0.56 4.50 7.37
N LYS A 26 0.80 3.38 8.07
CA LYS A 26 1.75 2.34 7.63
C LYS A 26 1.07 0.98 7.53
N ILE A 27 1.02 0.44 6.31
CA ILE A 27 0.55 -0.91 6.05
C ILE A 27 1.76 -1.86 6.08
N LYS A 28 1.98 -2.53 7.22
CA LYS A 28 3.17 -3.38 7.45
C LYS A 28 3.25 -4.59 6.52
N THR A 29 2.10 -5.14 6.13
CA THR A 29 2.00 -6.34 5.29
C THR A 29 2.40 -6.07 3.83
N LEU A 30 2.17 -4.85 3.33
CA LEU A 30 2.60 -4.40 2.01
C LEU A 30 3.99 -3.77 2.14
N ARG A 31 5.05 -4.57 1.98
CA ARG A 31 6.44 -4.11 2.12
C ARG A 31 7.25 -4.48 0.89
N LYS A 32 8.29 -3.69 0.61
CA LYS A 32 9.31 -4.10 -0.33
C LYS A 32 9.86 -5.44 0.14
N SER A 33 9.87 -6.42 -0.74
CA SER A 33 10.33 -7.76 -0.41
C SER A 33 10.84 -8.47 -1.63
N TYR A 34 11.85 -9.32 -1.42
CA TYR A 34 12.42 -10.12 -2.48
C TYR A 34 12.75 -11.52 -1.97
N ARG A 35 12.73 -12.48 -2.88
CA ARG A 35 13.23 -13.83 -2.65
C ARG A 35 14.61 -13.93 -3.29
N LYS A 36 15.61 -14.35 -2.51
CA LYS A 36 16.92 -14.70 -3.07
C LYS A 36 16.79 -16.10 -3.68
N ILE A 37 16.97 -16.20 -4.99
CA ILE A 37 17.03 -17.49 -5.68
C ILE A 37 18.51 -17.81 -5.88
N LEU A 38 18.97 -18.91 -5.28
CA LEU A 38 20.31 -19.44 -5.47
C LEU A 38 20.25 -20.45 -6.63
N ARG A 39 20.98 -20.20 -7.71
CA ARG A 39 21.22 -21.20 -8.76
C ARG A 39 22.73 -21.34 -8.91
N GLN A 40 23.26 -22.50 -8.49
CA GLN A 40 24.66 -22.97 -8.59
C GLN A 40 25.77 -21.88 -8.46
N SER A 41 25.93 -20.99 -9.44
CA SER A 41 26.95 -19.93 -9.49
C SER A 41 26.44 -18.49 -9.34
N GLU A 42 25.12 -18.23 -9.33
CA GLU A 42 24.56 -16.87 -9.29
C GLU A 42 23.40 -16.73 -8.29
N ALA A 43 23.41 -15.62 -7.56
CA ALA A 43 22.30 -15.21 -6.70
C ALA A 43 21.47 -14.13 -7.40
N LYS A 44 20.22 -14.46 -7.78
CA LYS A 44 19.27 -13.49 -8.32
C LYS A 44 18.26 -13.07 -7.26
N LYS A 45 18.03 -11.76 -7.13
CA LYS A 45 16.91 -11.24 -6.34
C LYS A 45 15.66 -11.21 -7.22
N PHE A 46 14.62 -11.90 -6.77
CA PHE A 46 13.29 -11.82 -7.37
C PHE A 46 12.40 -10.98 -6.45
N TYR A 47 12.09 -9.76 -6.84
CA TYR A 47 11.22 -8.89 -6.05
C TYR A 47 9.79 -9.44 -6.09
N LEU A 48 9.22 -9.68 -4.91
CA LEU A 48 7.81 -10.08 -4.74
C LEU A 48 6.90 -8.86 -4.72
N MET A 49 7.44 -7.72 -4.28
CA MET A 49 6.81 -6.41 -4.33
C MET A 49 7.87 -5.33 -4.34
N ASP A 50 7.75 -4.42 -5.29
CA ASP A 50 8.59 -3.24 -5.47
C ASP A 50 7.73 -1.99 -5.75
N GLU A 51 8.34 -0.81 -5.72
CA GLU A 51 7.66 0.45 -6.05
C GLU A 51 7.13 0.44 -7.48
N SER A 52 7.84 -0.22 -8.39
CA SER A 52 7.43 -0.43 -9.79
C SER A 52 6.17 -1.28 -9.98
N ASP A 53 5.71 -2.00 -8.94
CA ASP A 53 4.44 -2.74 -9.00
C ASP A 53 3.23 -1.86 -8.67
N ILE A 54 3.44 -0.62 -8.20
CA ILE A 54 2.38 0.29 -7.74
C ILE A 54 2.21 1.39 -8.79
N LYS A 55 1.02 1.45 -9.40
CA LYS A 55 0.65 2.49 -10.36
C LYS A 55 0.31 3.82 -9.67
N SER A 56 -0.51 3.75 -8.62
CA SER A 56 -1.04 4.93 -7.94
C SER A 56 -1.68 4.53 -6.62
N ILE A 57 -1.74 5.44 -5.64
CA ILE A 57 -2.50 5.24 -4.41
C ILE A 57 -3.44 6.43 -4.18
N LYS A 58 -4.72 6.14 -3.95
CA LYS A 58 -5.76 7.15 -3.67
C LYS A 58 -6.55 6.77 -2.42
N MET A 59 -7.15 7.77 -1.77
CA MET A 59 -8.21 7.53 -0.78
C MET A 59 -9.56 7.69 -1.47
N LEU A 60 -10.50 6.76 -1.26
CA LEU A 60 -11.85 6.91 -1.82
C LEU A 60 -12.52 8.17 -1.26
N GLY A 61 -13.15 8.96 -2.14
CA GLY A 61 -13.72 10.27 -1.80
C GLY A 61 -12.71 11.42 -1.80
N VAL A 62 -11.48 11.19 -2.27
CA VAL A 62 -10.44 12.22 -2.42
C VAL A 62 -9.88 12.20 -3.84
N ASP A 63 -10.02 13.31 -4.55
CA ASP A 63 -9.66 13.44 -5.98
C ASP A 63 -8.18 13.73 -6.22
N LYS A 64 -7.31 13.31 -5.30
CA LYS A 64 -5.85 13.43 -5.45
C LYS A 64 -5.16 12.12 -5.11
N GLU A 65 -4.01 11.90 -5.75
CA GLU A 65 -3.09 10.85 -5.33
C GLU A 65 -2.44 11.21 -3.99
N LEU A 66 -2.19 10.17 -3.21
CA LEU A 66 -1.51 10.30 -1.93
C LEU A 66 -0.01 10.26 -2.12
N GLU A 67 0.72 10.97 -1.28
CA GLU A 67 2.16 10.72 -1.14
C GLU A 67 2.36 9.38 -0.43
N TRP A 68 3.26 8.56 -0.96
CA TRP A 68 3.56 7.25 -0.39
C TRP A 68 5.02 6.86 -0.57
N LYS A 69 5.47 5.92 0.26
CA LYS A 69 6.80 5.31 0.15
C LYS A 69 6.74 3.84 0.55
N LEU A 70 7.14 2.96 -0.35
CA LEU A 70 7.31 1.53 -0.05
C LEU A 70 8.68 1.31 0.60
N THR A 71 8.70 0.59 1.71
CA THR A 71 9.93 0.26 2.44
C THR A 71 9.97 -1.21 2.82
N GLU A 72 11.12 -1.69 3.28
CA GLU A 72 11.28 -3.05 3.83
C GLU A 72 10.41 -3.29 5.08
N THR A 73 9.85 -2.25 5.71
CA THR A 73 8.99 -2.37 6.91
C THR A 73 7.50 -2.13 6.64
N GLY A 74 7.14 -1.80 5.39
CA GLY A 74 5.77 -1.51 5.00
C GLY A 74 5.64 -0.34 4.04
N LEU A 75 4.42 -0.13 3.58
CA LEU A 75 3.97 0.96 2.73
C LEU A 75 3.51 2.11 3.62
N LYS A 76 4.26 3.21 3.59
CA LYS A 76 3.91 4.45 4.29
C LYS A 76 3.06 5.31 3.37
N LEU A 77 2.00 5.89 3.91
CA LEU A 77 1.02 6.73 3.23
C LEU A 77 0.87 8.03 4.02
N LYS A 78 0.90 9.18 3.35
CA LYS A 78 0.37 10.41 3.94
C LYS A 78 -1.12 10.50 3.66
N THR A 79 -1.88 10.80 4.69
CA THR A 79 -3.32 10.99 4.56
C THR A 79 -3.67 12.41 4.13
N PRO A 80 -4.84 12.61 3.50
CA PRO A 80 -5.36 13.93 3.22
C PRO A 80 -5.64 14.76 4.48
N ASN A 81 -5.44 16.08 4.41
CA ASN A 81 -5.73 17.00 5.51
C ASN A 81 -7.21 17.04 5.92
N LYS A 82 -8.11 16.67 5.00
CA LYS A 82 -9.56 16.60 5.23
C LYS A 82 -10.04 15.17 5.05
N LYS A 83 -10.77 14.67 6.05
CA LYS A 83 -11.43 13.38 6.02
C LYS A 83 -12.53 13.38 4.95
N PRO A 84 -12.62 12.34 4.09
CA PRO A 84 -13.69 12.24 3.09
C PRO A 84 -15.04 11.79 3.68
N CYS A 85 -15.03 11.17 4.86
CA CYS A 85 -16.22 10.74 5.60
C CYS A 85 -15.87 10.50 7.09
N GLU A 86 -16.83 10.02 7.88
CA GLU A 86 -16.66 9.87 9.32
C GLU A 86 -16.10 8.50 9.76
N HIS A 87 -16.53 7.41 9.13
CA HIS A 87 -16.44 6.08 9.76
C HIS A 87 -15.27 5.22 9.26
N ALA A 88 -15.11 5.08 7.94
CA ALA A 88 -14.15 4.14 7.36
C ALA A 88 -13.38 4.77 6.22
N TYR A 89 -12.08 4.54 6.19
CA TYR A 89 -11.17 5.19 5.25
C TYR A 89 -10.50 4.12 4.41
N VAL A 90 -10.68 4.24 3.09
CA VAL A 90 -10.27 3.21 2.14
C VAL A 90 -9.16 3.73 1.26
N PHE A 91 -8.00 3.10 1.37
CA PHE A 91 -6.87 3.31 0.47
C PHE A 91 -6.98 2.33 -0.69
N LYS A 92 -7.08 2.84 -1.91
CA LYS A 92 -7.02 2.06 -3.15
C LYS A 92 -5.58 2.08 -3.67
N ILE A 93 -4.89 0.94 -3.62
CA ILE A 93 -3.57 0.72 -4.19
C ILE A 93 -3.74 0.06 -5.55
N SER A 94 -3.64 0.85 -6.62
CA SER A 94 -3.68 0.33 -8.00
C SER A 94 -2.31 -0.23 -8.37
N ARG A 95 -2.27 -1.44 -8.92
CA ARG A 95 -1.05 -2.13 -9.33
C ARG A 95 -0.80 -1.99 -10.83
N LEU A 96 0.47 -2.02 -11.22
CA LEU A 96 0.87 -2.23 -12.61
C LEU A 96 0.72 -3.73 -12.93
N ASN A 97 0.24 -4.04 -14.13
CA ASN A 97 0.10 -5.41 -14.64
C ASN A 97 1.44 -5.97 -15.07
#